data_AF-A0A524G077-F1
#
_entry.id   AF-A0A524G077-F1
#
_cell.length_a   1.000
_cell.length_b   1.000
_cell.length_c   1.000
_cell.angle_alpha   90.00
_cell.angle_beta   90.00
_cell.angle_gamma   90.00
#
_symmetry.space_group_name_H-M   'P 1'
#
loop_
_entity.id
_entity.type
_entity.pdbx_description
1 polymer ?
#
loop_
_entity_poly.entity_id
_entity_poly.type
_entity_poly.pdbx_seq_one_letter_code
_entity_poly.pdbx_strand_id
1 'polypeptide(L)'
;MTDMVKEHALVRYLSLVRKEGGEPIIGIPYREMSVDPDLVASFVLAVIIFENRQLKTFTKEGYVVVIEEGEHVVGLLIIDRVQDDEPYRAALISIIEHFEREYESQLLAWKGDIRPFREYALNILQVFPYRTFSLEMIPKLIPKSEATPDHHATIPWSVGQTDEKIQTVLGFINGKRTIEEILIQSEFEDSEILAILSMLDKYNWITLTRKLDDTSILKKIIDPPKFLIGVYGEQLTSIVEKCDGTRTLAEICESLPYNMEAVKLVAKNLIDSGVLGFRTDTEEAEM
;
A
#
# COMPACT_ATOMS: atom_id res chain seq x y z
N MET A 1 15.28 -19.65 -1.66
CA MET A 1 15.48 -18.50 -2.56
C MET A 1 14.19 -17.70 -2.47
N THR A 2 14.25 -16.36 -2.49
CA THR A 2 13.13 -15.51 -2.10
C THR A 2 12.03 -15.56 -3.18
N ASP A 3 11.03 -16.42 -3.00
CA ASP A 3 9.85 -16.39 -3.86
C ASP A 3 8.98 -15.20 -3.50
N MET A 4 9.29 -14.14 -4.24
CA MET A 4 8.42 -13.10 -4.74
C MET A 4 6.96 -13.25 -4.28
N VAL A 5 6.64 -12.53 -3.20
CA VAL A 5 5.45 -11.69 -3.23
C VAL A 5 5.38 -11.13 -4.65
N LYS A 6 4.31 -11.41 -5.40
CA LYS A 6 4.03 -10.73 -6.66
C LYS A 6 3.93 -9.25 -6.36
N GLU A 7 5.07 -8.59 -6.27
CA GLU A 7 5.23 -7.15 -6.13
C GLU A 7 4.98 -6.58 -7.52
N HIS A 8 3.73 -6.69 -7.97
CA HIS A 8 3.21 -5.99 -9.13
C HIS A 8 2.98 -4.50 -8.80
N ALA A 9 3.85 -3.87 -8.01
CA ALA A 9 3.97 -2.42 -8.03
C ALA A 9 4.93 -2.06 -9.17
N LEU A 10 4.51 -2.36 -10.41
CA LEU A 10 5.29 -2.02 -11.61
C LEU A 10 5.51 -0.51 -11.68
N VAL A 11 4.69 0.31 -11.01
CA VAL A 11 4.88 1.75 -10.90
C VAL A 11 5.95 2.11 -9.87
N ARG A 12 6.91 2.94 -10.28
CA ARG A 12 7.99 3.48 -9.44
C ARG A 12 7.75 4.92 -9.03
N TYR A 13 7.24 5.73 -9.97
CA TYR A 13 6.99 7.15 -9.77
C TYR A 13 5.91 7.64 -10.72
N LEU A 14 5.03 8.53 -10.25
CA LEU A 14 4.10 9.29 -11.08
C LEU A 14 4.24 10.77 -10.75
N SER A 15 4.32 11.62 -11.76
CA SER A 15 4.29 13.06 -11.58
C SER A 15 3.42 13.75 -12.62
N LEU A 16 2.72 14.81 -12.20
CA LEU A 16 2.12 15.79 -13.10
C LEU A 16 2.92 17.09 -12.99
N VAL A 17 3.32 17.60 -14.15
CA VAL A 17 4.19 18.77 -14.29
C VAL A 17 3.48 19.81 -15.14
N ARG A 18 3.60 21.09 -14.81
CA ARG A 18 3.01 22.15 -15.63
C ARG A 18 3.73 22.28 -16.97
N LYS A 19 2.97 22.39 -18.07
CA LYS A 19 3.52 22.48 -19.42
C LYS A 19 4.28 23.80 -19.70
N GLU A 20 3.77 24.92 -19.20
CA GLU A 20 4.32 26.25 -19.51
C GLU A 20 5.67 26.57 -18.84
N GLY A 21 5.91 26.07 -17.62
CA GLY A 21 7.08 26.43 -16.82
C GLY A 21 7.87 25.23 -16.27
N GLY A 22 7.29 24.04 -16.33
CA GLY A 22 7.95 22.81 -15.91
C GLY A 22 8.01 22.55 -14.44
N GLU A 23 7.24 23.30 -13.66
CA GLU A 23 7.17 23.10 -12.23
C GLU A 23 6.39 21.81 -11.91
N PRO A 24 6.93 20.94 -11.04
CA PRO A 24 6.20 19.77 -10.58
C PRO A 24 5.01 20.21 -9.73
N ILE A 25 3.82 19.76 -10.11
CA ILE A 25 2.57 20.06 -9.40
C ILE A 25 2.35 19.01 -8.31
N ILE A 26 2.48 17.74 -8.69
CA ILE A 26 2.35 16.59 -7.81
C ILE A 26 3.34 15.51 -8.24
N GLY A 27 3.92 14.83 -7.24
CA GLY A 27 4.84 13.72 -7.42
C GLY A 27 4.55 12.66 -6.36
N ILE A 28 4.35 11.41 -6.81
CA ILE A 28 4.05 10.26 -5.98
C ILE A 28 5.15 9.21 -6.13
N PRO A 29 6.05 9.08 -5.13
CA PRO A 29 7.06 8.04 -5.11
C PRO A 29 6.50 6.73 -4.58
N TYR A 30 6.52 5.69 -5.41
CA TYR A 30 6.10 4.34 -5.01
C TYR A 30 7.26 3.55 -4.39
N ARG A 31 8.46 3.73 -4.96
CA ARG A 31 9.69 3.03 -4.57
C ARG A 31 10.87 4.00 -4.59
N GLU A 32 11.90 3.67 -3.81
CA GLU A 32 13.18 4.37 -3.93
C GLU A 32 13.78 4.15 -5.31
N MET A 33 14.33 5.22 -5.88
CA MET A 33 14.96 5.20 -7.19
C MET A 33 16.43 5.58 -7.04
N SER A 34 17.29 4.93 -7.85
CA SER A 34 18.72 5.27 -7.91
C SER A 34 18.99 6.63 -8.55
N VAL A 35 18.03 7.15 -9.30
CA VAL A 35 18.05 8.47 -9.91
C VAL A 35 16.87 9.25 -9.36
N ASP A 36 17.11 10.49 -8.97
CA ASP A 36 16.08 11.41 -8.52
C ASP A 36 14.97 11.53 -9.59
N PRO A 37 13.73 11.13 -9.28
CA PRO A 37 12.62 11.22 -10.22
C PRO A 37 12.36 12.64 -10.72
N ASP A 38 12.60 13.65 -9.90
CA ASP A 38 12.40 15.05 -10.28
C ASP A 38 13.44 15.51 -11.30
N LEU A 39 14.65 14.96 -11.25
CA LEU A 39 15.67 15.17 -12.27
C LEU A 39 15.27 14.51 -13.61
N VAL A 40 14.70 13.30 -13.56
CA VAL A 40 14.18 12.62 -14.75
C VAL A 40 13.04 13.43 -15.37
N ALA A 41 12.11 13.91 -14.53
CA ALA A 41 11.00 14.75 -14.95
C ALA A 41 11.46 16.05 -15.62
N SER A 42 12.39 16.76 -14.96
CA SER A 42 12.97 18.00 -15.47
C SER A 42 13.70 17.81 -16.81
N PHE A 43 14.46 16.72 -16.95
CA PHE A 43 15.15 16.39 -18.18
C PHE A 43 14.18 16.08 -19.32
N VAL A 44 13.20 15.21 -19.09
CA VAL A 44 12.18 14.84 -20.09
C VAL A 44 11.45 16.09 -20.57
N LEU A 45 11.03 16.93 -19.64
CA LEU A 45 10.31 18.15 -19.98
C LEU A 45 11.19 19.12 -20.78
N ALA A 46 12.46 19.30 -20.41
CA ALA A 46 13.37 20.13 -21.20
C ALA A 46 13.47 19.63 -22.65
N VAL A 47 13.53 18.31 -22.87
CA VAL A 47 13.55 17.76 -24.24
C VAL A 47 12.24 18.06 -24.98
N ILE A 48 11.08 17.92 -24.33
CA ILE A 48 9.77 18.22 -24.93
C ILE A 48 9.68 19.71 -25.31
N ILE A 49 10.05 20.61 -24.39
CA ILE A 49 9.97 22.06 -24.58
C ILE A 49 10.97 22.53 -25.66
N PHE A 50 12.23 22.10 -25.58
CA PHE A 50 13.29 22.65 -26.44
C PHE A 50 13.39 21.97 -27.80
N GLU A 51 13.13 20.66 -27.89
CA GLU A 51 13.20 19.96 -29.18
C GLU A 51 11.84 19.91 -29.91
N ASN A 52 10.75 20.37 -29.28
CA ASN A 52 9.38 20.28 -29.79
C ASN A 52 9.05 18.86 -30.29
N ARG A 53 9.60 17.86 -29.59
CA ARG A 53 9.47 16.44 -29.90
C ARG A 53 8.40 15.83 -29.02
N GLN A 54 7.49 15.08 -29.65
CA GLN A 54 6.52 14.23 -28.95
C GLN A 54 7.22 12.96 -28.47
N LEU A 55 7.93 13.07 -27.35
CA LEU A 55 8.51 11.92 -26.66
C LEU A 55 7.41 11.24 -25.84
N LYS A 56 6.88 10.12 -26.35
CA LYS A 56 5.79 9.36 -25.71
C LYS A 56 6.27 8.26 -24.77
N THR A 57 7.43 7.68 -25.08
CA THR A 57 8.03 6.61 -24.29
C THR A 57 9.54 6.69 -24.38
N PHE A 58 10.21 6.43 -23.28
CA PHE A 58 11.64 6.20 -23.25
C PHE A 58 11.96 4.98 -22.37
N THR A 59 12.87 4.13 -22.83
CA THR A 59 13.32 2.94 -22.08
C THR A 59 14.78 3.11 -21.71
N LYS A 60 15.09 2.92 -20.43
CA LYS A 60 16.46 2.85 -19.91
C LYS A 60 16.59 1.64 -19.00
N GLU A 61 17.79 1.08 -18.90
CA GLU A 61 18.08 -0.20 -18.26
C GLU A 61 17.27 -0.40 -16.95
N GLY A 62 16.24 -1.25 -17.04
CA GLY A 62 15.38 -1.64 -15.93
C GLY A 62 14.02 -0.95 -15.79
N TYR A 63 13.73 0.12 -16.54
CA TYR A 63 12.45 0.83 -16.45
C TYR A 63 12.00 1.50 -17.77
N VAL A 64 10.70 1.75 -17.88
CA VAL A 64 10.03 2.48 -18.97
C VAL A 64 9.45 3.76 -18.39
N VAL A 65 9.67 4.88 -19.07
CA VAL A 65 9.02 6.15 -18.76
C VAL A 65 7.96 6.40 -19.82
N VAL A 66 6.71 6.38 -19.39
CA VAL A 66 5.54 6.74 -20.18
C VAL A 66 5.27 8.22 -19.97
N ILE A 67 5.11 8.94 -21.06
CA ILE A 67 4.93 10.39 -21.06
C ILE A 67 3.69 10.70 -21.89
N GLU A 68 2.79 11.48 -21.31
CA GLU A 68 1.58 11.94 -21.99
C GLU A 68 1.36 13.43 -21.74
N GLU A 69 0.90 14.12 -22.78
CA GLU A 69 0.66 15.55 -22.75
C GLU A 69 -0.84 15.83 -22.67
N GLY A 70 -1.24 16.63 -21.67
CA GLY A 70 -2.52 17.31 -21.64
C GLY A 70 -2.44 18.73 -22.24
N GLU A 71 -3.50 19.50 -22.03
CA GLU A 71 -3.57 20.90 -22.48
C GLU A 71 -2.69 21.82 -21.62
N HIS A 72 -2.63 21.56 -20.31
CA HIS A 72 -1.97 22.38 -19.29
C HIS A 72 -0.86 21.64 -18.54
N VAL A 73 -0.92 20.31 -18.45
CA VAL A 73 0.06 19.50 -17.74
C VAL A 73 0.67 18.40 -18.62
N VAL A 74 1.83 17.91 -18.20
CA VAL A 74 2.49 16.73 -18.73
C VAL A 74 2.52 15.69 -17.63
N GLY A 75 1.98 14.51 -17.91
CA GLY A 75 2.06 13.37 -17.02
C GLY A 75 3.31 12.54 -17.31
N LEU A 76 3.96 12.11 -16.24
CA LEU A 76 5.16 11.29 -16.27
C LEU A 76 4.92 10.07 -15.40
N LEU A 77 5.04 8.89 -15.98
CA LEU A 77 4.85 7.63 -15.28
C LEU A 77 6.07 6.73 -15.51
N ILE A 78 6.80 6.45 -14.44
CA ILE A 78 7.96 5.57 -14.45
C ILE A 78 7.51 4.19 -13.97
N ILE A 79 7.65 3.19 -14.82
CA ILE A 79 7.30 1.80 -14.54
C ILE A 79 8.49 0.85 -14.76
N ASP A 80 8.48 -0.30 -14.12
CA ASP A 80 9.33 -1.44 -14.45
C ASP A 80 9.16 -1.82 -15.93
N ARG A 81 10.17 -2.52 -16.48
CA ARG A 81 10.08 -2.98 -17.87
C ARG A 81 8.93 -3.97 -18.04
N VAL A 82 7.91 -3.55 -18.79
CA VAL A 82 6.76 -4.36 -19.17
C VAL A 82 6.81 -4.71 -20.67
N GLN A 83 6.07 -5.74 -21.08
CA GLN A 83 5.92 -6.10 -22.50
C GLN A 83 4.95 -5.17 -23.23
N ASP A 84 3.96 -4.63 -22.51
CA ASP A 84 2.92 -3.74 -23.01
C ASP A 84 2.72 -2.60 -22.00
N ASP A 85 3.00 -1.36 -22.43
CA ASP A 85 2.83 -0.13 -21.64
C ASP A 85 1.49 0.57 -21.91
N GLU A 86 0.67 0.09 -22.85
CA GLU A 86 -0.61 0.72 -23.20
C GLU A 86 -1.62 0.83 -22.03
N PRO A 87 -1.78 -0.18 -21.16
CA PRO A 87 -2.68 -0.03 -20.00
C PRO A 87 -2.26 1.10 -19.06
N TYR A 88 -0.95 1.29 -18.88
CA TYR A 88 -0.38 2.35 -18.06
C TYR A 88 -0.53 3.71 -18.71
N ARG A 89 -0.39 3.77 -20.04
CA ARG A 89 -0.62 4.97 -20.84
C ARG A 89 -2.08 5.41 -20.77
N ALA A 90 -3.02 4.50 -21.00
CA ALA A 90 -4.44 4.80 -20.91
C ALA A 90 -4.84 5.31 -19.52
N ALA A 91 -4.30 4.71 -18.46
CA ALA A 91 -4.48 5.17 -17.10
C ALA A 91 -3.87 6.57 -16.88
N LEU A 92 -2.66 6.85 -17.39
CA LEU A 92 -2.04 8.16 -17.30
C LEU A 92 -2.84 9.25 -18.04
N ILE A 93 -3.34 8.96 -19.24
CA ILE A 93 -4.23 9.86 -19.99
C ILE A 93 -5.47 10.18 -19.17
N SER A 94 -6.13 9.17 -18.60
CA SER A 94 -7.32 9.36 -17.79
C SER A 94 -7.06 10.23 -16.55
N ILE A 95 -5.90 10.05 -15.90
CA ILE A 95 -5.46 10.89 -14.77
C ILE A 95 -5.25 12.33 -15.22
N ILE A 96 -4.56 12.57 -16.34
CA ILE A 96 -4.33 13.92 -16.88
C ILE A 96 -5.66 14.61 -17.21
N GLU A 97 -6.53 13.95 -17.96
CA GLU A 97 -7.83 14.51 -18.37
C GLU A 97 -8.71 14.83 -17.15
N HIS A 98 -8.73 13.95 -16.15
CA HIS A 98 -9.48 14.18 -14.93
C HIS A 98 -8.88 15.34 -14.12
N PHE A 99 -7.56 15.40 -14.00
CA PHE A 99 -6.87 16.47 -13.29
C PHE A 99 -7.15 17.83 -13.93
N GLU A 100 -7.00 17.93 -15.25
CA GLU A 100 -7.25 19.19 -15.97
C GLU A 100 -8.71 19.61 -15.85
N ARG A 101 -9.67 18.69 -16.00
CA ARG A 101 -11.09 19.01 -15.82
C ARG A 101 -11.42 19.55 -14.43
N GLU A 102 -10.79 19.03 -13.39
CA GLU A 102 -11.06 19.44 -12.01
C GLU A 102 -10.35 20.75 -11.63
N TYR A 103 -9.15 20.96 -12.18
CA TYR A 103 -8.25 22.05 -11.77
C TYR A 103 -7.97 23.10 -12.86
N GLU A 104 -8.67 23.07 -14.00
CA GLU A 104 -8.45 23.96 -15.15
C GLU A 104 -8.37 25.44 -14.73
N SER A 105 -9.36 25.89 -13.96
CA SER A 105 -9.46 27.29 -13.52
C SER A 105 -8.29 27.69 -12.62
N GLN A 106 -7.82 26.78 -11.77
CA GLN A 106 -6.69 26.98 -10.87
C GLN A 106 -5.36 26.96 -11.63
N LEU A 107 -5.24 26.13 -12.68
CA LEU A 107 -4.07 26.05 -13.56
C LEU A 107 -3.90 27.33 -14.38
N LEU A 108 -4.99 27.88 -14.91
CA LEU A 108 -4.99 29.14 -15.66
C LEU A 108 -4.64 30.35 -14.78
N ALA A 109 -5.10 30.35 -13.52
CA ALA A 109 -4.82 31.42 -12.55
C ALA A 109 -3.60 31.14 -11.67
N TRP A 110 -2.80 30.11 -11.99
CA TRP A 110 -1.78 29.60 -11.08
C TRP A 110 -0.63 30.59 -10.87
N LYS A 111 -0.23 30.77 -9.61
CA LYS A 111 0.86 31.66 -9.18
C LYS A 111 1.99 30.93 -8.44
N GLY A 112 2.09 29.61 -8.61
CA GLY A 112 3.14 28.79 -7.99
C GLY A 112 2.76 28.13 -6.65
N ASP A 113 1.51 28.26 -6.18
CA ASP A 113 1.06 27.54 -4.97
C ASP A 113 0.56 26.14 -5.33
N ILE A 114 1.31 25.10 -4.96
CA ILE A 114 0.96 23.70 -5.25
C ILE A 114 -0.05 23.09 -4.27
N ARG A 115 -0.32 23.75 -3.14
CA ARG A 115 -1.15 23.17 -2.06
C ARG A 115 -2.55 22.75 -2.53
N PRO A 116 -3.27 23.49 -3.39
CA PRO A 116 -4.59 23.09 -3.86
C PRO A 116 -4.62 21.76 -4.60
N PHE A 117 -3.51 21.36 -5.25
CA PHE A 117 -3.46 20.14 -6.06
C PHE A 117 -3.07 18.90 -5.26
N ARG A 118 -2.63 19.06 -4.00
CA ARG A 118 -2.15 17.93 -3.18
C ARG A 118 -3.25 16.92 -2.87
N GLU A 119 -4.50 17.37 -2.76
CA GLU A 119 -5.66 16.50 -2.53
C GLU A 119 -5.86 15.50 -3.67
N TYR A 120 -5.45 15.86 -4.89
CA TYR A 120 -5.54 14.98 -6.05
C TYR A 120 -4.66 13.72 -5.95
N ALA A 121 -3.74 13.67 -4.99
CA ALA A 121 -2.97 12.45 -4.72
C ALA A 121 -3.87 11.24 -4.48
N LEU A 122 -5.03 11.44 -3.82
CA LEU A 122 -5.96 10.35 -3.57
C LEU A 122 -6.50 9.78 -4.89
N ASN A 123 -6.89 10.61 -5.84
CA ASN A 123 -7.37 10.17 -7.17
C ASN A 123 -6.30 9.38 -7.93
N ILE A 124 -5.04 9.79 -7.85
CA ILE A 124 -3.93 9.04 -8.45
C ILE A 124 -3.79 7.66 -7.78
N LEU A 125 -3.89 7.61 -6.45
CA LEU A 125 -3.75 6.36 -5.69
C LEU A 125 -4.95 5.42 -5.83
N GLN A 126 -6.11 5.91 -6.26
CA GLN A 126 -7.24 5.06 -6.67
C GLN A 126 -6.90 4.25 -7.92
N VAL A 127 -6.15 4.84 -8.85
CA VAL A 127 -5.70 4.18 -10.09
C VAL A 127 -4.47 3.33 -9.83
N PHE A 128 -3.50 3.87 -9.08
CA PHE A 128 -2.24 3.23 -8.74
C PHE A 128 -2.05 3.23 -7.22
N PRO A 129 -2.67 2.30 -6.47
CA PRO A 129 -2.47 2.19 -5.04
C PRO A 129 -1.06 1.71 -4.72
N TYR A 130 -0.54 2.06 -3.55
CA TYR A 130 0.77 1.56 -3.10
C TYR A 130 0.82 0.03 -2.98
N ARG A 131 -0.32 -0.56 -2.62
CA ARG A 131 -0.47 -1.98 -2.38
C ARG A 131 -1.92 -2.38 -2.62
N THR A 132 -2.10 -3.57 -3.17
CA THR A 132 -3.40 -4.23 -3.26
C THR A 132 -3.61 -5.16 -2.08
N PHE A 133 -4.84 -5.22 -1.57
CA PHE A 133 -5.17 -6.01 -0.39
C PHE A 133 -6.15 -7.14 -0.73
N SER A 134 -6.09 -8.23 0.04
CA SER A 134 -7.20 -9.18 0.05
C SER A 134 -8.32 -8.63 0.91
N LEU A 135 -9.55 -8.72 0.44
CA LEU A 135 -10.74 -8.22 1.13
C LEU A 135 -10.97 -8.88 2.50
N GLU A 136 -10.44 -10.09 2.70
CA GLU A 136 -10.51 -10.86 3.95
C GLU A 136 -9.53 -10.37 5.02
N MET A 137 -8.60 -9.47 4.67
CA MET A 137 -7.65 -8.93 5.64
C MET A 137 -8.35 -8.01 6.64
N ILE A 138 -7.84 -7.99 7.86
CA ILE A 138 -8.31 -7.18 8.98
C ILE A 138 -7.24 -6.12 9.26
N PRO A 139 -7.49 -4.84 8.97
CA PRO A 139 -6.59 -3.75 9.35
C PRO A 139 -6.66 -3.53 10.87
N LYS A 140 -5.48 -3.32 11.47
CA LYS A 140 -5.30 -2.95 12.87
C LYS A 140 -4.48 -1.67 12.94
N LEU A 141 -4.89 -0.73 13.76
CA LEU A 141 -4.10 0.46 14.05
C LEU A 141 -2.82 0.06 14.78
N ILE A 142 -1.70 0.59 14.32
CA ILE A 142 -0.44 0.51 15.05
C ILE A 142 -0.51 1.56 16.18
N PRO A 143 -0.11 1.25 17.41
CA PRO A 143 -0.02 2.26 18.45
C PRO A 143 1.20 3.17 18.20
N LYS A 144 1.00 4.49 18.33
CA LYS A 144 2.11 5.45 18.34
C LYS A 144 3.04 5.12 19.52
N SER A 145 4.28 4.79 19.21
CA SER A 145 5.32 4.51 20.20
C SER A 145 6.48 5.48 19.97
N GLU A 146 6.83 6.26 20.98
CA GLU A 146 7.98 7.18 20.93
C GLU A 146 9.32 6.44 20.78
N ALA A 147 9.36 5.13 21.06
CA ALA A 147 10.56 4.32 20.96
C ALA A 147 10.87 3.84 19.52
N THR A 148 9.92 3.96 18.60
CA THR A 148 10.03 3.52 17.20
C THR A 148 9.64 4.68 16.29
N PRO A 149 10.61 5.53 15.88
CA PRO A 149 10.36 6.77 15.14
C PRO A 149 9.66 6.59 13.78
N ASP A 150 9.73 5.39 13.21
CA ASP A 150 9.21 5.08 11.87
C ASP A 150 7.71 4.71 11.86
N HIS A 151 7.09 4.58 13.03
CA HIS A 151 5.65 4.32 13.15
C HIS A 151 4.87 5.64 13.05
N HIS A 152 3.82 5.66 12.22
CA HIS A 152 3.02 6.87 11.90
C HIS A 152 3.83 7.99 11.23
N ALA A 153 4.53 7.67 10.16
CA ALA A 153 5.10 8.70 9.30
C ALA A 153 3.99 9.64 8.78
N THR A 154 4.29 10.94 8.66
CA THR A 154 3.34 11.92 8.14
C THR A 154 2.99 11.59 6.70
N ILE A 155 1.69 11.43 6.41
CA ILE A 155 1.19 11.26 5.04
C ILE A 155 1.20 12.64 4.37
N PRO A 156 2.05 12.90 3.36
CA PRO A 156 2.23 14.24 2.78
C PRO A 156 0.96 14.83 2.15
N TRP A 157 0.01 13.96 1.80
CA TRP A 157 -1.21 14.30 1.08
C TRP A 157 -2.47 14.23 1.95
N SER A 158 -2.32 14.05 3.27
CA SER A 158 -3.41 14.19 4.23
C SER A 158 -3.74 15.68 4.41
N VAL A 159 -4.45 16.24 3.42
CA VAL A 159 -4.85 17.65 3.38
C VAL A 159 -6.31 17.78 2.94
N GLY A 160 -6.97 18.85 3.38
CA GLY A 160 -8.35 19.18 3.02
C GLY A 160 -9.32 18.00 3.10
N GLN A 161 -10.03 17.71 2.01
CA GLN A 161 -11.02 16.62 1.98
C GLN A 161 -10.39 15.24 2.11
N THR A 162 -9.15 15.07 1.65
CA THR A 162 -8.42 13.81 1.78
C THR A 162 -8.15 13.47 3.24
N ASP A 163 -7.82 14.46 4.06
CA ASP A 163 -7.63 14.25 5.50
C ASP A 163 -8.93 13.80 6.19
N GLU A 164 -10.05 14.47 5.89
CA GLU A 164 -11.37 14.10 6.44
C GLU A 164 -11.77 12.66 6.09
N LYS A 165 -11.51 12.25 4.84
CA LYS A 165 -11.73 10.88 4.37
C LYS A 165 -10.82 9.88 5.09
N ILE A 166 -9.53 10.19 5.25
CA ILE A 166 -8.59 9.36 6.00
C ILE A 166 -9.06 9.17 7.44
N GLN A 167 -9.46 10.24 8.14
CA GLN A 167 -9.97 10.14 9.52
C GLN A 167 -11.23 9.29 9.62
N THR A 168 -12.13 9.41 8.62
CA THR A 168 -13.34 8.60 8.56
C THR A 168 -13.01 7.11 8.40
N VAL A 169 -12.10 6.76 7.47
CA VAL A 169 -11.63 5.37 7.28
C VAL A 169 -10.95 4.83 8.53
N LEU A 170 -10.10 5.64 9.20
CA LEU A 170 -9.49 5.27 10.48
C LEU A 170 -10.54 4.95 11.55
N GLY A 171 -11.66 5.66 11.57
CA GLY A 171 -12.78 5.38 12.47
C GLY A 171 -13.41 4.00 12.28
N PHE A 172 -13.31 3.41 11.09
CA PHE A 172 -13.78 2.05 10.83
C PHE A 172 -12.79 0.97 11.29
N ILE A 173 -11.50 1.29 11.40
CA ILE A 173 -10.42 0.35 11.73
C ILE A 173 -10.38 0.07 13.23
N ASN A 174 -11.02 -1.02 13.64
CA ASN A 174 -11.10 -1.47 15.03
C ASN A 174 -10.35 -2.79 15.32
N GLY A 175 -9.62 -3.33 14.33
CA GLY A 175 -8.91 -4.60 14.44
C GLY A 175 -9.79 -5.85 14.49
N LYS A 176 -11.07 -5.72 14.11
CA LYS A 176 -12.03 -6.83 14.01
C LYS A 176 -12.67 -6.93 12.63
N ARG A 177 -12.93 -5.77 12.00
CA ARG A 177 -13.58 -5.72 10.68
C ARG A 177 -12.62 -6.10 9.56
N THR A 178 -13.13 -6.85 8.59
CA THR A 178 -12.39 -7.10 7.34
C THR A 178 -12.42 -5.86 6.45
N ILE A 179 -11.53 -5.80 5.45
CA ILE A 179 -11.59 -4.75 4.43
C ILE A 179 -12.95 -4.78 3.73
N GLU A 180 -13.48 -5.96 3.39
CA GLU A 180 -14.82 -6.12 2.82
C GLU A 180 -15.92 -5.46 3.67
N GLU A 181 -15.91 -5.71 4.98
CA GLU A 181 -16.90 -5.11 5.89
C GLU A 181 -16.75 -3.59 5.99
N ILE A 182 -15.53 -3.07 5.86
CA ILE A 182 -15.26 -1.62 5.83
C ILE A 182 -15.80 -1.02 4.53
N LEU A 183 -15.60 -1.68 3.38
CA LEU A 183 -16.14 -1.24 2.08
C LEU A 183 -17.66 -1.14 2.15
N ILE A 184 -18.34 -2.19 2.61
CA ILE A 184 -19.81 -2.25 2.69
C ILE A 184 -20.40 -1.19 3.63
N GLN A 185 -19.69 -0.84 4.70
CA GLN A 185 -20.17 0.13 5.71
C GLN A 185 -19.82 1.58 5.36
N SER A 186 -18.94 1.80 4.39
CA SER A 186 -18.52 3.13 3.98
C SER A 186 -19.45 3.70 2.93
N GLU A 187 -19.55 5.04 2.89
CA GLU A 187 -20.26 5.76 1.83
C GLU A 187 -19.33 6.12 0.66
N PHE A 188 -18.03 5.80 0.75
CA PHE A 188 -17.03 6.07 -0.27
C PHE A 188 -16.96 4.97 -1.31
N GLU A 189 -16.40 5.28 -2.48
CA GLU A 189 -16.12 4.29 -3.51
C GLU A 189 -15.07 3.28 -3.06
N ASP A 190 -15.20 2.02 -3.50
CA ASP A 190 -14.29 0.95 -3.09
C ASP A 190 -12.82 1.26 -3.41
N SER A 191 -12.57 1.83 -4.60
CA SER A 191 -11.25 2.28 -5.04
C SER A 191 -10.65 3.32 -4.10
N GLU A 192 -11.48 4.22 -3.59
CA GLU A 192 -11.08 5.29 -2.66
C GLU A 192 -10.66 4.73 -1.31
N ILE A 193 -11.42 3.79 -0.76
CA ILE A 193 -11.11 3.14 0.52
C ILE A 193 -9.83 2.31 0.39
N LEU A 194 -9.69 1.55 -0.70
CA LEU A 194 -8.48 0.78 -0.97
C LEU A 194 -7.25 1.69 -1.13
N ALA A 195 -7.39 2.84 -1.80
CA ALA A 195 -6.34 3.84 -1.90
C ALA A 195 -5.93 4.38 -0.53
N ILE A 196 -6.90 4.72 0.33
CA ILE A 196 -6.65 5.18 1.69
C ILE A 196 -5.95 4.11 2.52
N LEU A 197 -6.42 2.86 2.48
CA LEU A 197 -5.75 1.75 3.16
C LEU A 197 -4.32 1.56 2.65
N SER A 198 -4.07 1.78 1.36
CA SER A 198 -2.74 1.69 0.77
C SER A 198 -1.79 2.77 1.30
N MET A 199 -2.30 3.98 1.53
CA MET A 199 -1.56 5.05 2.20
C MET A 199 -1.27 4.70 3.66
N LEU A 200 -2.28 4.25 4.39
CA LEU A 200 -2.14 3.90 5.80
C LEU A 200 -1.11 2.77 6.01
N ASP A 201 -1.08 1.77 5.14
CA ASP A 201 -0.07 0.69 5.16
C ASP A 201 1.32 1.25 4.81
N LYS A 202 1.45 2.01 3.71
CA LYS A 202 2.73 2.59 3.26
C LYS A 202 3.41 3.46 4.32
N TYR A 203 2.64 4.22 5.09
CA TYR A 203 3.15 5.13 6.12
C TYR A 203 3.11 4.52 7.55
N ASN A 204 2.91 3.19 7.67
CA ASN A 204 2.92 2.45 8.93
C ASN A 204 1.90 2.95 9.97
N TRP A 205 0.69 3.29 9.52
CA TRP A 205 -0.45 3.60 10.41
C TRP A 205 -1.26 2.35 10.75
N ILE A 206 -1.26 1.37 9.84
CA ILE A 206 -1.96 0.09 10.02
C ILE A 206 -1.04 -1.09 9.80
N THR A 207 -1.42 -2.22 10.37
CA THR A 207 -0.93 -3.55 10.01
C THR A 207 -2.11 -4.42 9.57
N LEU A 208 -1.87 -5.35 8.67
CA LEU A 208 -2.90 -6.23 8.11
C LEU A 208 -2.72 -7.63 8.63
N THR A 209 -3.78 -8.16 9.23
CA THR A 209 -3.82 -9.53 9.76
C THR A 209 -4.91 -10.32 9.04
N ARG A 210 -4.79 -11.65 9.00
CA ARG A 210 -5.90 -12.49 8.54
C ARG A 210 -6.81 -12.84 9.69
N LYS A 211 -8.09 -13.09 9.38
CA LYS A 211 -9.03 -13.65 10.35
C LYS A 211 -8.53 -15.03 10.78
N LEU A 212 -8.56 -15.27 12.09
CA LEU A 212 -8.19 -16.56 12.65
C LEU A 212 -9.43 -17.43 12.79
N ASP A 213 -9.54 -18.43 11.92
CA ASP A 213 -10.64 -19.38 11.89
C ASP A 213 -10.18 -20.80 12.27
N ASP A 214 -11.12 -21.72 12.50
CA ASP A 214 -10.83 -23.07 12.99
C ASP A 214 -9.99 -23.89 11.99
N THR A 215 -10.12 -23.57 10.71
CA THR A 215 -9.38 -24.16 9.60
C THR A 215 -8.02 -23.50 9.36
N SER A 216 -7.67 -22.45 10.11
CA SER A 216 -6.40 -21.74 9.94
C SER A 216 -5.23 -22.66 10.30
N ILE A 217 -4.26 -22.74 9.40
CA ILE A 217 -3.01 -23.47 9.60
C ILE A 217 -1.93 -22.47 9.98
N LEU A 218 -1.37 -22.64 11.17
CA LEU A 218 -0.33 -21.77 11.71
C LEU A 218 1.02 -22.47 11.70
N LYS A 219 2.06 -21.70 11.40
CA LYS A 219 3.46 -22.13 11.42
C LYS A 219 4.25 -21.29 12.41
N LYS A 220 5.07 -21.96 13.21
CA LYS A 220 6.06 -21.31 14.07
C LYS A 220 7.14 -20.61 13.23
N ILE A 221 7.33 -19.32 13.48
CA ILE A 221 8.38 -18.50 12.85
C ILE A 221 9.60 -18.43 13.76
N ILE A 222 9.40 -18.05 15.01
CA ILE A 222 10.46 -17.89 16.01
C ILE A 222 10.07 -18.55 17.32
N ASP A 223 11.05 -18.73 18.21
CA ASP A 223 10.77 -19.13 19.58
C ASP A 223 10.06 -18.01 20.37
N PRO A 224 9.11 -18.36 21.24
CA PRO A 224 8.36 -17.37 22.00
C PRO A 224 9.30 -16.59 22.95
N PRO A 225 9.22 -15.24 22.96
CA PRO A 225 9.94 -14.41 23.91
C PRO A 225 9.73 -14.84 25.37
N LYS A 226 10.77 -14.71 26.20
CA LYS A 226 10.72 -15.07 27.63
C LYS A 226 9.58 -14.40 28.40
N PHE A 227 9.17 -13.19 27.99
CA PHE A 227 8.04 -12.50 28.63
C PHE A 227 6.69 -13.18 28.36
N LEU A 228 6.46 -13.71 27.15
CA LEU A 228 5.24 -14.45 26.82
C LEU A 228 5.19 -15.79 27.55
N ILE A 229 6.34 -16.46 27.68
CA ILE A 229 6.47 -17.68 28.49
C ILE A 229 6.15 -17.38 29.97
N GLY A 230 6.56 -16.21 30.48
CA GLY A 230 6.24 -15.79 31.85
C GLY A 230 4.74 -15.52 32.10
N VAL A 231 4.01 -15.02 31.09
CA VAL A 231 2.57 -14.69 31.22
C VAL A 231 1.69 -15.92 31.02
N TYR A 232 2.02 -16.80 30.09
CA TYR A 232 1.18 -17.93 29.69
C TYR A 232 1.74 -19.31 30.10
N GLY A 233 2.94 -19.37 30.66
CA GLY A 233 3.58 -20.60 31.14
C GLY A 233 4.01 -21.57 30.03
N GLU A 234 4.37 -22.81 30.43
CA GLU A 234 4.77 -23.91 29.52
C GLU A 234 3.68 -24.33 28.51
N GLN A 235 2.44 -23.89 28.76
CA GLN A 235 1.26 -24.15 27.94
C GLN A 235 1.37 -23.45 26.57
N LEU A 236 1.99 -22.27 26.56
CA LEU A 236 2.26 -21.52 25.33
C LEU A 236 3.29 -22.26 24.46
N THR A 237 4.30 -22.87 25.07
CA THR A 237 5.30 -23.69 24.36
C THR A 237 4.63 -24.90 23.69
N SER A 238 3.71 -25.56 24.39
CA SER A 238 2.94 -26.69 23.85
C SER A 238 2.09 -26.32 22.63
N ILE A 239 1.50 -25.12 22.62
CA ILE A 239 0.72 -24.61 21.48
C ILE A 239 1.66 -24.28 20.31
N VAL A 240 2.74 -23.54 20.59
CA VAL A 240 3.71 -23.11 19.57
C VAL A 240 4.41 -24.31 18.91
N GLU A 241 4.72 -25.37 19.66
CA GLU A 241 5.32 -26.60 19.11
C GLU A 241 4.35 -27.39 18.22
N LYS A 242 3.05 -27.29 18.46
CA LYS A 242 2.02 -27.97 17.65
C LYS A 242 1.63 -27.18 16.40
N CYS A 243 1.96 -25.89 16.33
CA CYS A 243 1.79 -25.06 15.13
C CYS A 243 2.95 -25.28 14.14
N ASP A 244 2.98 -26.47 13.53
CA ASP A 244 4.03 -26.94 12.62
C ASP A 244 3.80 -26.55 11.14
N GLY A 245 2.65 -25.92 10.82
CA GLY A 245 2.25 -25.61 9.46
C GLY A 245 1.51 -26.75 8.73
N THR A 246 1.19 -27.86 9.39
CA THR A 246 0.44 -28.96 8.77
C THR A 246 -0.97 -29.10 9.30
N ARG A 247 -1.16 -28.87 10.61
CA ARG A 247 -2.43 -29.08 11.29
C ARG A 247 -3.28 -27.83 11.34
N THR A 248 -4.59 -28.02 11.29
CA THR A 248 -5.56 -26.93 11.49
C THR A 248 -5.65 -26.54 12.97
N LEU A 249 -6.11 -25.32 13.25
CA LEU A 249 -6.34 -24.87 14.63
C LEU A 249 -7.31 -25.79 15.37
N ALA A 250 -8.31 -26.34 14.67
CA ALA A 250 -9.25 -27.33 15.20
C ALA A 250 -8.55 -28.60 15.70
N GLU A 251 -7.70 -29.21 14.85
CA GLU A 251 -6.94 -30.42 15.21
C GLU A 251 -5.97 -30.17 16.36
N ILE A 252 -5.34 -28.99 16.39
CA ILE A 252 -4.46 -28.58 17.48
C ILE A 252 -5.27 -28.46 18.78
N CYS A 253 -6.46 -27.85 18.73
CA CYS A 253 -7.35 -27.69 19.87
C CYS A 253 -7.83 -29.04 20.43
N GLU A 254 -8.18 -30.02 19.59
CA GLU A 254 -8.58 -31.36 20.05
C GLU A 254 -7.48 -32.06 20.87
N SER A 255 -6.23 -31.78 20.55
CA SER A 255 -5.07 -32.35 21.23
C SER A 255 -4.68 -31.60 22.52
N LEU A 256 -5.43 -30.57 22.90
CA LEU A 256 -5.16 -29.71 24.05
C LEU A 256 -6.37 -29.70 25.01
N PRO A 257 -6.15 -29.55 26.32
CA PRO A 257 -7.24 -29.53 27.30
C PRO A 257 -7.99 -28.18 27.36
N TYR A 258 -8.00 -27.40 26.27
CA TYR A 258 -8.49 -26.02 26.23
C TYR A 258 -9.66 -25.86 25.28
N ASN A 259 -10.48 -24.83 25.51
CA ASN A 259 -11.53 -24.45 24.57
C ASN A 259 -10.95 -23.67 23.38
N MET A 260 -11.64 -23.75 22.24
CA MET A 260 -11.22 -23.11 21.00
C MET A 260 -11.00 -21.60 21.15
N GLU A 261 -11.83 -20.92 21.95
CA GLU A 261 -11.70 -19.47 22.15
C GLU A 261 -10.40 -19.09 22.86
N ALA A 262 -9.96 -19.85 23.87
CA ALA A 262 -8.68 -19.59 24.53
C ALA A 262 -7.51 -19.87 23.59
N VAL A 263 -7.58 -20.95 22.80
CA VAL A 263 -6.54 -21.27 21.80
C VAL A 263 -6.45 -20.17 20.75
N LYS A 264 -7.59 -19.67 20.24
CA LYS A 264 -7.63 -18.53 19.31
C LYS A 264 -7.06 -17.25 19.90
N LEU A 265 -7.36 -16.95 21.17
CA LEU A 265 -6.83 -15.77 21.85
C LEU A 265 -5.30 -15.84 21.99
N VAL A 266 -4.77 -16.99 22.42
CA VAL A 266 -3.32 -17.20 22.56
C VAL A 266 -2.64 -17.16 21.20
N ALA A 267 -3.20 -17.84 20.19
CA ALA A 267 -2.70 -17.82 18.82
C ALA A 267 -2.69 -16.40 18.24
N LYS A 268 -3.74 -15.61 18.46
CA LYS A 268 -3.79 -14.20 18.04
C LYS A 268 -2.67 -13.37 18.67
N ASN A 269 -2.44 -13.51 19.97
CA ASN A 269 -1.36 -12.79 20.65
C ASN A 269 0.03 -13.23 20.18
N LEU A 270 0.21 -14.52 19.84
CA LEU A 270 1.44 -15.05 19.28
C LEU A 270 1.69 -14.54 17.86
N ILE A 271 0.64 -14.41 17.04
CA ILE A 271 0.72 -13.80 15.70
C ILE A 271 1.08 -12.32 15.82
N ASP A 272 0.39 -11.59 16.71
CA ASP A 272 0.64 -10.16 16.94
C ASP A 272 2.05 -9.90 17.49
N SER A 273 2.66 -10.90 18.16
CA SER A 273 4.04 -10.85 18.65
C SER A 273 5.08 -11.38 17.65
N GLY A 274 4.67 -11.78 16.45
CA GLY A 274 5.55 -12.32 15.40
C GLY A 274 6.07 -13.73 15.64
N VAL A 275 5.53 -14.47 16.62
CA VAL A 275 5.95 -15.84 16.97
C VAL A 275 5.35 -16.87 16.02
N LEU A 276 4.09 -16.68 15.65
CA LEU A 276 3.35 -17.53 14.71
C LEU A 276 3.01 -16.74 13.44
N GLY A 277 3.03 -17.43 12.31
CA GLY A 277 2.53 -16.94 11.02
C GLY A 277 1.45 -17.85 10.48
N PHE A 278 0.62 -17.31 9.59
CA PHE A 278 -0.25 -18.15 8.75
C PHE A 278 0.61 -18.91 7.74
N ARG A 279 0.30 -20.18 7.48
CA ARG A 279 0.89 -20.90 6.36
C ARG A 279 0.45 -20.21 5.06
N THR A 280 1.42 -19.73 4.29
CA THR A 280 1.21 -19.33 2.90
C THR A 280 1.47 -20.54 2.01
N ASP A 281 0.56 -20.85 1.10
CA ASP A 281 0.64 -22.01 0.19
C ASP A 281 1.88 -22.02 -0.72
N THR A 282 2.71 -20.97 -0.67
CA THR A 282 3.96 -20.82 -1.42
C THR A 282 5.11 -21.71 -0.94
N GLU A 283 5.01 -22.40 0.19
CA GLU A 283 6.10 -23.27 0.67
C GLU A 283 6.12 -24.70 0.05
N GLU A 284 5.13 -25.07 -0.78
CA GLU A 284 5.15 -26.37 -1.49
C GLU A 284 6.01 -26.39 -2.77
N ALA A 285 6.59 -25.26 -3.17
CA ALA A 285 7.41 -25.16 -4.38
C ALA A 285 8.93 -25.30 -4.16
N GLU A 286 9.40 -25.38 -2.92
CA GLU A 286 10.84 -25.54 -2.58
C GLU A 286 11.21 -26.92 -2.01
N MET A 287 10.49 -28.00 -2.36
CA MET A 287 10.96 -29.38 -2.18
C MET A 287 11.12 -30.13 -3.50
#